data_AF-A0A0Q4UWB9-F1
#
_entry.id   AF-A0A0Q4UWB9-F1
#
_cell.length_a   1.000
_cell.length_b   1.000
_cell.length_c   1.000
_cell.angle_alpha   90.00
_cell.angle_beta   90.00
_cell.angle_gamma   90.00
#
_symmetry.space_group_name_H-M   'P 1'
#
loop_
_entity.id
_entity.type
_entity.pdbx_description
1 polymer ?
#
loop_
_entity_poly.entity_id
_entity_poly.type
_entity_poly.pdbx_seq_one_letter_code
_entity_poly.pdbx_strand_id
1 'polypeptide(L)'
;MADDLPRLADLPIPDDVKPGRGWSPFMLEMAAHIRPKHVLMLVDRFGGQDVYVPIAPERSPFIDVLPSETVATLARVYGREKLEIPTGREALARARRAPVIAAVRAGKLNKNDAARMIGSNRRYVAHLANQTNEADDAPVFVPQRRVDTRQLEMFPDASPEPPAPVHPD
;
A
#
# COMPACT_ATOMS: atom_id res chain seq x y z
N MET A 1 13.04 -5.05 -21.86
CA MET A 1 13.21 -5.47 -20.46
C MET A 1 11.84 -5.38 -19.81
N ALA A 2 11.28 -6.50 -19.34
CA ALA A 2 10.04 -6.45 -18.58
C ALA A 2 10.38 -5.82 -17.23
N ASP A 3 9.98 -4.58 -17.02
CA ASP A 3 10.05 -3.93 -15.71
C ASP A 3 9.25 -4.82 -14.74
N ASP A 4 9.89 -5.27 -13.67
CA ASP A 4 9.30 -6.17 -12.67
C ASP A 4 8.30 -5.38 -11.83
N LEU A 5 7.09 -5.21 -12.37
CA LEU A 5 6.02 -4.47 -11.72
C LEU A 5 5.55 -5.26 -10.48
N PRO A 6 5.40 -4.58 -9.32
CA PRO A 6 4.96 -5.25 -8.10
C PRO A 6 3.58 -5.86 -8.27
N ARG A 7 3.34 -7.01 -7.64
CA ARG A 7 1.99 -7.60 -7.62
C ARG A 7 1.12 -6.83 -6.65
N LEU A 8 -0.20 -6.91 -6.86
CA LEU A 8 -1.17 -6.26 -5.99
C LEU A 8 -0.98 -6.61 -4.52
N ALA A 9 -0.63 -7.86 -4.20
CA ALA A 9 -0.42 -8.31 -2.83
C ALA A 9 0.78 -7.64 -2.15
N ASP A 10 1.77 -7.18 -2.93
CA ASP A 10 2.99 -6.55 -2.42
C ASP A 10 2.83 -5.04 -2.24
N LEU A 11 1.70 -4.47 -2.68
CA LEU A 11 1.44 -3.04 -2.51
C LEU A 11 1.07 -2.72 -1.06
N PRO A 12 1.59 -1.59 -0.53
CA PRO A 12 1.24 -1.16 0.83
C PRO A 12 -0.25 -0.83 0.94
N ILE A 13 -0.80 -1.05 2.14
CA ILE A 13 -2.14 -0.59 2.48
C ILE A 13 -2.08 0.93 2.71
N PRO A 14 -2.90 1.75 2.00
CA PRO A 14 -2.89 3.20 2.17
C PRO A 14 -3.29 3.67 3.58
N ASP A 15 -2.85 4.86 3.98
CA ASP A 15 -3.17 5.49 5.27
C ASP A 15 -4.60 6.01 5.38
N ASP A 16 -5.19 6.35 4.23
CA ASP A 16 -6.49 6.99 4.05
C ASP A 16 -7.57 6.03 3.56
N VAL A 17 -7.37 4.72 3.75
CA VAL A 17 -8.38 3.71 3.39
C VAL A 17 -9.72 4.03 4.05
N LYS A 18 -10.76 4.03 3.23
CA LYS A 18 -12.15 4.18 3.68
C LYS A 18 -12.85 2.81 3.69
N PRO A 19 -13.62 2.48 4.75
CA PRO A 19 -14.44 1.28 4.74
C PRO A 19 -15.48 1.31 3.61
N GLY A 20 -15.85 0.13 3.12
CA GLY A 20 -16.78 0.01 2.00
C GLY A 20 -17.04 -1.45 1.65
N ARG A 21 -17.17 -1.76 0.36
CA ARG A 21 -17.40 -3.13 -0.09
C ARG A 21 -16.30 -4.08 0.39
N GLY A 22 -16.70 -5.25 0.91
CA GLY A 22 -15.81 -6.28 1.44
C GLY A 22 -15.49 -6.15 2.93
N TRP A 23 -15.93 -5.08 3.60
CA TRP A 23 -15.80 -4.91 5.05
C TRP A 23 -16.94 -5.61 5.77
N SER A 24 -16.62 -6.47 6.75
CA SER A 24 -17.64 -7.08 7.61
C SER A 24 -18.07 -6.11 8.72
N PRO A 25 -19.24 -6.33 9.36
CA PRO A 25 -19.66 -5.53 10.52
C PRO A 25 -18.59 -5.46 11.62
N PHE A 26 -17.94 -6.59 11.90
CA PHE A 26 -16.86 -6.64 12.90
C PHE A 26 -15.62 -5.84 12.47
N MET A 27 -15.27 -5.82 11.18
CA MET A 27 -14.20 -4.94 10.69
C MET A 27 -14.56 -3.46 10.84
N LEU A 28 -15.83 -3.09 10.65
CA LEU A 28 -16.30 -1.71 10.84
C LEU A 28 -16.24 -1.29 12.31
N GLU A 29 -16.63 -2.18 13.22
CA GLU A 29 -16.51 -1.98 14.66
C GLU A 29 -15.05 -1.76 15.07
N MET A 30 -14.14 -2.66 14.68
CA MET A 30 -12.72 -2.48 14.95
C MET A 30 -12.19 -1.16 14.36
N ALA A 31 -12.62 -0.78 13.16
CA ALA A 31 -12.17 0.45 12.50
C ALA A 31 -12.59 1.71 13.27
N ALA A 32 -13.72 1.66 13.99
CA ALA A 32 -14.15 2.74 14.88
C ALA A 32 -13.19 2.95 16.06
N HIS A 33 -12.45 1.91 16.46
CA HIS A 33 -11.48 1.96 17.56
C HIS A 33 -10.04 2.21 17.11
N ILE A 34 -9.60 1.58 16.02
CA ILE A 34 -8.18 1.52 15.64
C ILE A 34 -7.84 2.07 14.25
N ARG A 35 -8.79 2.71 13.56
CA ARG A 35 -8.69 3.18 12.17
C ARG A 35 -8.73 2.06 11.12
N PRO A 36 -9.24 2.32 9.91
CA PRO A 36 -9.36 1.31 8.86
C PRO A 36 -8.03 0.66 8.43
N LYS A 37 -6.96 1.43 8.25
CA LYS A 37 -5.65 0.88 7.85
C LYS A 37 -5.21 -0.25 8.79
N HIS A 38 -5.27 -0.02 10.10
CA HIS A 38 -4.79 -0.99 11.09
C HIS A 38 -5.65 -2.25 11.11
N VAL A 39 -6.97 -2.13 10.88
CA VAL A 39 -7.83 -3.31 10.69
C VAL A 39 -7.36 -4.13 9.50
N LEU A 40 -7.09 -3.49 8.36
CA LEU A 40 -6.59 -4.22 7.19
C LEU A 40 -5.21 -4.83 7.41
N MET A 41 -4.33 -4.21 8.20
CA MET A 41 -3.05 -4.81 8.57
C MET A 41 -3.25 -6.09 9.42
N LEU A 42 -4.21 -6.08 10.35
CA LEU A 42 -4.58 -7.28 11.11
C LEU A 42 -5.14 -8.37 10.19
N VAL A 43 -6.06 -8.01 9.29
CA VAL A 43 -6.66 -8.93 8.33
C VAL A 43 -5.60 -9.55 7.41
N ASP A 44 -4.64 -8.76 6.93
CA ASP A 44 -3.57 -9.24 6.05
C ASP A 44 -2.66 -10.25 6.74
N ARG A 45 -2.39 -10.06 8.03
CA ARG A 45 -1.50 -10.95 8.79
C ARG A 45 -2.22 -12.14 9.42
N PHE A 46 -3.39 -11.92 9.99
CA PHE A 46 -4.10 -12.85 10.88
C PHE A 46 -5.45 -13.31 10.33
N GLY A 47 -5.83 -12.90 9.11
CA GLY A 47 -7.14 -13.23 8.54
C GLY A 47 -7.45 -14.72 8.54
N GLY A 48 -8.60 -15.09 9.11
CA GLY A 48 -9.07 -16.46 9.28
C GLY A 48 -8.53 -17.17 10.54
N GLN A 49 -7.91 -16.43 11.47
CA GLN A 49 -7.40 -16.97 12.73
C GLN A 49 -8.19 -16.45 13.93
N ASP A 50 -8.30 -17.29 14.96
CA ASP A 50 -8.78 -16.90 16.28
C ASP A 50 -7.60 -16.47 17.15
N VAL A 51 -7.52 -15.18 17.44
CA VAL A 51 -6.37 -14.59 18.15
C VAL A 51 -6.80 -14.10 19.51
N TYR A 52 -6.18 -14.62 20.57
CA TYR A 52 -6.40 -14.13 21.93
C TYR A 52 -5.77 -12.75 22.13
N VAL A 53 -6.52 -11.83 22.73
CA VAL A 53 -6.08 -10.47 23.04
C VAL A 53 -5.78 -10.36 24.54
N PRO A 54 -4.49 -10.30 24.93
CA PRO A 54 -4.13 -10.11 26.33
C PRO A 54 -4.44 -8.69 26.80
N ILE A 55 -4.69 -8.53 28.10
CA ILE A 55 -4.83 -7.20 28.72
C ILE A 55 -3.52 -6.42 28.66
N ALA A 56 -2.40 -7.12 28.85
CA ALA A 56 -1.07 -6.56 28.78
C ALA A 56 -0.68 -6.36 27.30
N PRO A 57 -0.65 -5.11 26.78
CA PRO A 57 -0.45 -4.86 25.35
C PRO A 57 0.90 -5.38 24.84
N GLU A 58 1.93 -5.37 25.68
CA GLU A 58 3.27 -5.84 25.36
C GLU A 58 3.36 -7.35 25.13
N ARG A 59 2.34 -8.11 25.56
CA ARG A 59 2.21 -9.55 25.31
C ARG A 59 1.35 -9.87 24.09
N SER A 60 0.81 -8.84 23.44
CA SER A 60 -0.11 -9.01 22.32
C SER A 60 0.62 -9.55 21.09
N PRO A 61 0.04 -10.50 20.35
CA PRO A 61 0.59 -10.95 19.06
C PRO A 61 0.58 -9.85 18.00
N PHE A 62 -0.10 -8.73 18.25
CA PHE A 62 -0.23 -7.62 17.28
C PHE A 62 0.94 -6.63 17.31
N ILE A 63 1.88 -6.74 18.25
CA ILE A 63 2.97 -5.77 18.45
C ILE A 63 3.89 -5.62 17.23
N ASP A 64 4.09 -6.69 16.46
CA ASP A 64 4.97 -6.66 15.28
C ASP A 64 4.30 -6.04 14.05
N VAL A 65 2.98 -5.85 14.10
CA VAL A 65 2.17 -5.40 12.96
C VAL A 65 1.60 -4.02 13.19
N LEU A 66 1.23 -3.67 14.42
CA LEU A 66 0.51 -2.45 14.73
C LEU A 66 1.33 -1.50 15.61
N PRO A 67 1.11 -0.18 15.49
CA PRO A 67 1.67 0.78 16.43
C PRO A 67 1.26 0.46 17.87
N SER A 68 2.15 0.71 18.83
CA SER A 68 1.94 0.41 20.26
C SER A 68 0.65 0.99 20.83
N GLU A 69 0.30 2.24 20.47
CA GLU A 69 -0.95 2.89 20.88
C GLU A 69 -2.20 2.16 20.38
N THR A 70 -2.11 1.57 19.18
CA THR A 70 -3.20 0.80 18.58
C THR A 70 -3.36 -0.54 19.30
N VAL A 71 -2.26 -1.20 19.62
CA VAL A 71 -2.25 -2.44 20.41
C VAL A 71 -2.83 -2.21 21.81
N ALA A 72 -2.45 -1.11 22.46
CA ALA A 72 -3.01 -0.72 23.76
C ALA A 72 -4.53 -0.48 23.67
N THR A 73 -4.99 0.11 22.57
CA THR A 73 -6.43 0.30 22.33
C THR A 73 -7.15 -1.03 22.18
N LEU A 74 -6.60 -1.99 21.42
CA LEU A 74 -7.18 -3.33 21.30
C LEU A 74 -7.23 -4.07 22.64
N ALA A 75 -6.15 -4.02 23.41
CA ALA A 75 -6.10 -4.65 24.73
C ALA A 75 -7.13 -4.07 25.70
N ARG A 76 -7.43 -2.76 25.59
CA ARG A 76 -8.46 -2.10 26.39
C ARG A 76 -9.88 -2.48 25.96
N VAL A 77 -10.15 -2.57 24.66
CA VAL A 77 -11.49 -2.82 24.13
C VAL A 77 -11.85 -4.31 24.16
N TYR A 78 -10.92 -5.17 23.75
CA TYR A 78 -11.13 -6.60 23.53
C TYR A 78 -10.30 -7.48 24.50
N GLY A 79 -9.73 -6.90 25.55
CA GLY A 79 -8.86 -7.61 26.48
C GLY A 79 -9.55 -8.81 27.13
N ARG A 80 -8.85 -9.94 27.18
CA ARG A 80 -9.32 -11.27 27.64
C ARG A 80 -10.23 -12.00 26.65
N GLU A 81 -10.46 -11.46 25.45
CA GLU A 81 -11.28 -12.12 24.44
C GLU A 81 -10.44 -12.84 23.39
N LYS A 82 -11.07 -13.79 22.68
CA LYS A 82 -10.54 -14.35 21.44
C LYS A 82 -11.26 -13.68 20.29
N LEU A 83 -10.51 -13.01 19.41
CA LEU A 83 -11.06 -12.37 18.22
C LEU A 83 -10.92 -13.31 17.04
N GLU A 84 -12.04 -13.64 16.40
CA GLU A 84 -12.04 -14.26 15.07
C GLU A 84 -11.74 -13.17 14.03
N ILE A 85 -10.50 -13.13 13.55
CA ILE A 85 -10.08 -12.10 12.59
C ILE A 85 -10.64 -12.43 11.20
N PRO A 86 -11.49 -11.58 10.60
CA PRO A 86 -12.06 -11.87 9.28
C PRO A 86 -10.98 -11.95 8.20
N THR A 87 -11.19 -12.78 7.18
CA THR A 87 -10.21 -12.90 6.08
C THR A 87 -10.14 -11.67 5.18
N GLY A 88 -11.23 -10.89 5.06
CA GLY A 88 -11.29 -9.58 4.41
C GLY A 88 -10.64 -9.46 3.03
N ARG A 89 -10.55 -10.55 2.25
CA ARG A 89 -9.79 -10.60 0.98
C ARG A 89 -10.20 -9.53 -0.01
N GLU A 90 -11.51 -9.29 -0.13
CA GLU A 90 -12.04 -8.25 -1.01
C GLU A 90 -11.66 -6.84 -0.53
N ALA A 91 -11.77 -6.57 0.79
CA ALA A 91 -11.40 -5.28 1.36
C ALA A 91 -9.91 -4.98 1.15
N LEU A 92 -9.04 -5.97 1.36
CA LEU A 92 -7.60 -5.85 1.08
C LEU A 92 -7.31 -5.59 -0.39
N ALA A 93 -7.88 -6.41 -1.28
CA ALA A 93 -7.69 -6.25 -2.71
C ALA A 93 -8.17 -4.88 -3.20
N ARG A 94 -9.32 -4.41 -2.71
CA ARG A 94 -9.87 -3.08 -3.02
C ARG A 94 -8.96 -1.96 -2.52
N ALA A 95 -8.52 -2.04 -1.25
CA ALA A 95 -7.66 -1.02 -0.65
C ALA A 95 -6.32 -0.89 -1.39
N ARG A 96 -5.68 -2.01 -1.75
CA ARG A 96 -4.41 -2.02 -2.51
C ARG A 96 -4.59 -1.61 -3.97
N ARG A 97 -5.75 -1.90 -4.56
CA ARG A 97 -6.04 -1.60 -5.97
C ARG A 97 -6.42 -0.15 -6.21
N ALA A 98 -7.08 0.50 -5.24
CA ALA A 98 -7.55 1.88 -5.39
C ALA A 98 -6.43 2.85 -5.80
N PRO A 99 -5.22 2.85 -5.21
CA PRO A 99 -4.11 3.68 -5.67
C PRO A 99 -3.65 3.43 -7.11
N VAL A 100 -3.68 2.17 -7.55
CA VAL A 100 -3.32 1.78 -8.92
C VAL A 100 -4.35 2.32 -9.91
N ILE A 101 -5.64 2.25 -9.58
CA ILE A 101 -6.71 2.80 -10.41
C ILE A 101 -6.65 4.34 -10.42
N ALA A 102 -6.32 4.97 -9.30
CA ALA A 102 -6.08 6.42 -9.25
C ALA A 102 -4.92 6.83 -10.18
N ALA A 103 -3.84 6.05 -10.23
CA ALA A 103 -2.71 6.28 -11.15
C ALA A 103 -3.10 6.14 -12.63
N VAL A 104 -3.98 5.20 -12.95
CA VAL A 104 -4.54 5.05 -14.31
C VAL A 104 -5.38 6.26 -14.69
N ARG A 105 -6.23 6.76 -13.78
CA ARG A 105 -7.06 7.96 -14.00
C ARG A 105 -6.21 9.22 -14.19
N ALA A 106 -5.15 9.35 -13.42
CA ALA A 106 -4.20 10.46 -13.51
C ALA A 106 -3.25 10.35 -14.72
N GLY A 107 -3.35 9.29 -15.54
CA GLY A 107 -2.46 9.06 -16.69
C GLY A 107 -1.01 8.75 -16.31
N LYS A 108 -0.73 8.44 -15.03
CA LYS A 108 0.60 8.12 -14.50
C LYS A 108 0.98 6.65 -14.69
N LEU A 109 -0.02 5.79 -14.90
CA LEU A 109 0.15 4.37 -15.16
C LEU A 109 -0.74 3.95 -16.33
N ASN A 110 -0.19 3.17 -17.27
CA ASN A 110 -1.01 2.68 -18.37
C ASN A 110 -1.90 1.50 -17.91
N LYS A 111 -3.01 1.26 -18.63
CA LYS A 111 -3.98 0.22 -18.28
C LYS A 111 -3.43 -1.21 -18.37
N ASN A 112 -2.40 -1.45 -19.18
CA ASN A 112 -1.80 -2.78 -19.34
C ASN A 112 -0.92 -3.13 -18.13
N ASP A 113 -0.12 -2.17 -17.65
CA ASP A 113 0.73 -2.33 -16.49
C ASP A 113 -0.10 -2.44 -15.22
N ALA A 114 -1.13 -1.61 -15.08
CA ALA A 114 -2.11 -1.77 -14.00
C ALA A 114 -2.78 -3.16 -14.01
N ALA A 115 -3.11 -3.69 -15.19
CA ALA A 115 -3.70 -5.03 -15.32
C ALA A 115 -2.74 -6.13 -14.86
N ARG A 116 -1.43 -5.99 -15.18
CA ARG A 116 -0.38 -6.89 -14.70
C ARG A 116 -0.23 -6.83 -13.18
N MET A 117 -0.14 -5.64 -12.61
CA MET A 117 -0.05 -5.43 -11.16
C MET A 117 -1.26 -6.04 -10.43
N ILE A 118 -2.48 -5.77 -10.92
CA ILE A 118 -3.74 -6.25 -10.34
C ILE A 118 -3.94 -7.76 -10.55
N GLY A 119 -3.26 -8.37 -11.53
CA GLY A 119 -3.50 -9.77 -11.92
C GLY A 119 -4.85 -9.96 -12.61
N SER A 120 -5.26 -8.99 -13.43
CA SER A 120 -6.53 -9.02 -14.16
C SER A 120 -6.36 -8.61 -15.63
N ASN A 121 -7.45 -8.44 -16.37
CA ASN A 121 -7.42 -8.00 -17.76
C ASN A 121 -7.60 -6.48 -17.90
N ARG A 122 -7.12 -5.93 -19.02
CA ARG A 122 -7.23 -4.49 -19.34
C ARG A 122 -8.67 -3.98 -19.34
N ARG A 123 -9.65 -4.81 -19.74
CA ARG A 123 -11.07 -4.43 -19.78
C ARG A 123 -11.62 -4.21 -18.37
N TYR A 124 -11.22 -5.03 -17.41
CA TYR A 124 -11.59 -4.88 -16.00
C TYR A 124 -10.99 -3.62 -15.41
N VAL A 125 -9.71 -3.34 -15.66
CA VAL A 125 -9.07 -2.08 -15.25
C VAL A 125 -9.77 -0.86 -15.86
N ALA A 126 -10.15 -0.93 -17.14
CA ALA A 126 -10.89 0.14 -17.79
C ALA A 126 -12.29 0.35 -17.16
N HIS A 127 -12.98 -0.74 -16.82
CA HIS A 127 -14.26 -0.69 -16.10
C HIS A 127 -14.07 -0.02 -14.72
N LEU A 128 -13.10 -0.46 -13.92
CA LEU A 128 -12.81 0.15 -12.62
C LEU A 128 -12.50 1.64 -12.72
N ALA A 129 -11.61 2.02 -13.64
CA ALA A 129 -11.21 3.41 -13.82
C ALA A 129 -12.37 4.32 -14.27
N ASN A 130 -13.26 3.83 -15.13
CA ASN A 130 -14.27 4.67 -15.77
C ASN A 130 -15.67 4.57 -15.15
N GLN A 131 -16.00 3.46 -14.47
CA GLN A 131 -17.38 3.12 -14.09
C GLN A 131 -17.57 2.85 -12.59
N THR A 132 -16.52 3.01 -11.77
CA THR A 132 -16.62 2.81 -10.32
C THR A 132 -16.11 4.02 -9.56
N ASN A 133 -16.47 4.16 -8.29
CA ASN A 133 -15.96 5.20 -7.38
C ASN A 133 -14.79 4.71 -6.51
N GLU A 134 -14.19 3.56 -6.84
CA GLU A 134 -13.22 2.88 -5.97
C GLU A 134 -11.96 3.72 -5.69
N ALA A 135 -11.61 4.64 -6.58
CA ALA A 135 -10.38 5.41 -6.54
C ALA A 135 -10.61 6.92 -6.52
N ASP A 136 -11.80 7.39 -6.13
CA ASP A 136 -12.12 8.83 -6.15
C ASP A 136 -11.27 9.61 -5.14
N ASP A 137 -11.03 9.02 -3.96
CA ASP A 137 -10.27 9.63 -2.87
C ASP A 137 -8.95 8.90 -2.57
N ALA A 138 -8.51 8.00 -3.45
CA ALA A 138 -7.32 7.18 -3.19
C ALA A 138 -6.03 7.91 -3.58
N PRO A 139 -4.92 7.70 -2.86
CA PRO A 139 -3.65 8.33 -3.19
C PRO A 139 -3.13 7.75 -4.50
N VAL A 140 -2.56 8.61 -5.36
CA VAL A 140 -2.06 8.17 -6.66
C VAL A 140 -0.81 7.31 -6.48
N PHE A 141 -0.86 6.05 -6.92
CA PHE A 141 0.34 5.22 -7.00
C PHE A 141 1.33 5.80 -8.02
N VAL A 142 2.57 6.04 -7.59
CA VAL A 142 3.66 6.46 -8.48
C VAL A 142 4.66 5.30 -8.56
N PRO A 143 4.81 4.66 -9.74
CA PRO A 143 5.85 3.66 -9.92
C PRO A 143 7.21 4.28 -9.63
N GLN A 144 7.96 3.70 -8.69
CA GLN A 144 9.36 4.06 -8.48
C GLN A 144 10.13 3.60 -9.72
N ARG A 145 10.62 4.55 -10.53
CA ARG A 145 11.56 4.19 -11.61
C ARG A 145 12.83 3.67 -10.96
N ARG A 146 13.17 2.42 -11.24
CA ARG A 146 14.48 1.89 -10.87
C ARG A 146 15.50 2.56 -11.79
N VAL A 147 16.20 3.57 -11.30
CA VAL A 147 17.30 4.20 -12.03
C VAL A 147 18.44 3.18 -12.06
N ASP A 148 18.83 2.74 -13.25
CA ASP A 148 20.02 1.90 -13.41
C ASP A 148 21.25 2.75 -13.04
N THR A 149 21.93 2.38 -11.95
CA THR A 149 23.09 3.11 -11.43
C THR A 149 24.21 3.22 -12.47
N ARG A 150 24.29 2.30 -13.45
CA ARG A 150 25.27 2.37 -14.55
C ARG A 150 25.04 3.57 -15.47
N GLN A 151 23.83 4.11 -15.54
CA GLN A 151 23.55 5.32 -16.32
C GLN A 151 24.10 6.59 -15.67
N LEU A 152 24.31 6.59 -14.35
CA LEU A 152 24.89 7.74 -13.64
C LEU A 152 26.40 7.87 -13.89
N GLU A 153 27.10 6.78 -14.21
CA GLU A 153 28.54 6.79 -14.49
C GLU A 153 28.91 7.25 -15.92
N MET A 154 27.93 7.40 -16.83
CA MET A 154 28.18 7.82 -18.22
C MET A 154 28.40 9.33 -18.41
N PHE A 155 28.23 10.13 -17.35
CA PHE A 155 28.52 11.56 -17.35
C PHE A 155 29.57 11.88 -16.28
N PRO A 156 30.85 11.47 -16.48
CA PRO A 156 31.91 11.99 -15.65
C PRO A 156 32.01 13.49 -15.91
N ASP A 157 32.13 14.26 -14.83
CA ASP A 157 32.19 15.72 -14.81
C ASP A 157 32.91 16.30 -16.02
N ALA A 158 32.15 16.90 -16.94
CA ALA A 158 32.67 17.89 -17.86
C ALA A 158 32.95 19.18 -17.06
N SER A 159 33.93 19.11 -16.17
CA SER A 159 34.57 20.30 -15.63
C SER A 159 35.28 20.98 -16.81
N PRO A 160 34.92 22.22 -17.19
CA PRO A 160 35.69 22.93 -18.18
C PRO A 160 37.09 23.15 -17.61
N GLU A 161 38.07 22.50 -18.23
CA GLU A 161 39.48 22.71 -17.95
C GLU A 161 39.78 24.22 -18.09
N PRO A 162 40.30 24.89 -17.04
CA PRO A 162 40.59 26.30 -17.14
C PRO A 162 41.67 26.53 -18.20
N PRO A 163 41.50 27.53 -19.10
CA PRO A 163 42.46 27.76 -20.17
C PRO A 163 43.83 28.08 -19.60
N ALA A 164 44.87 27.47 -20.20
CA ALA A 164 46.25 27.63 -19.80
C ALA A 164 46.68 29.12 -19.77
N PRO A 165 47.52 29.52 -18.80
CA PRO A 165 47.97 30.90 -18.70
C PRO A 165 48.83 31.27 -19.91
N VAL A 166 48.37 32.25 -20.68
CA VAL A 166 49.13 32.87 -21.77
C VAL A 166 50.21 33.75 -21.12
N HIS A 167 51.47 33.34 -21.25
CA HIS A 167 52.61 34.18 -20.88
C HIS A 167 52.82 35.26 -21.97
N PRO A 168 52.83 36.56 -21.61
CA PRO A 168 53.24 37.61 -22.53
C PRO A 168 54.78 37.75 -22.56
N ASP A 169 55.32 37.90 -23.77
CA ASP A 169 56.71 38.31 -24.06
C ASP A 169 57.00 39.76 -23.64
#